data_AF-A0A453MDA4-F1
#
_entry.id   AF-A0A453MDA4-F1
#
_cell.length_a   1.000
_cell.length_b   1.000
_cell.length_c   1.000
_cell.angle_alpha   90.00
_cell.angle_beta   90.00
_cell.angle_gamma   90.00
#
_symmetry.space_group_name_H-M   'P 1'
#
loop_
_entity.id
_entity.type
_entity.pdbx_description
1 polymer ?
#
loop_
_entity_poly.entity_id
_entity_poly.type
_entity_poly.pdbx_seq_one_letter_code
_entity_poly.pdbx_strand_id
1 'polypeptide(L)'
;MAERVIGQGSFGVVFQAKCLETSETVAIKKVLQDKRYKNLHRVIRHYNKMNQRMPLIYVKLYTYQICRALAYIHRTVGVCHRDIKPQNLLVNPHTHQLKICDFGSAKVLVKGEPNISYICSRYYRAPELIFGATEYTTAIDIWSAGCVLAELLTGQAFVSW
;
A
#
# COMPACT_ATOMS: atom_id res chain seq x y z
N MET A 1 -30.85 -13.38 -6.57
CA MET A 1 -29.66 -13.56 -5.72
C MET A 1 -29.15 -14.97 -5.96
N ALA A 2 -28.14 -15.12 -6.82
CA ALA A 2 -27.41 -16.38 -7.02
C ALA A 2 -25.95 -15.97 -7.14
N GLU A 3 -25.20 -16.12 -6.06
CA GLU A 3 -23.76 -15.85 -6.04
C GLU A 3 -23.05 -17.07 -6.64
N ARG A 4 -22.50 -16.92 -7.84
CA ARG A 4 -21.72 -17.98 -8.48
C ARG A 4 -20.25 -17.71 -8.21
N VAL A 5 -19.52 -18.68 -7.65
CA VAL A 5 -18.06 -18.57 -7.56
C VAL A 5 -17.48 -18.62 -8.98
N ILE A 6 -16.70 -17.61 -9.35
CA ILE A 6 -16.03 -17.50 -10.66
C ILE A 6 -14.51 -17.54 -10.56
N GLY A 7 -13.96 -17.50 -9.35
CA GLY A 7 -12.53 -17.66 -9.13
C GLY A 7 -12.19 -17.87 -7.66
N GLN A 8 -11.15 -18.65 -7.39
CA GLN A 8 -10.63 -18.85 -6.04
C GLN A 8 -9.11 -18.74 -6.09
N GLY A 9 -8.52 -18.00 -5.16
CA GLY A 9 -7.08 -17.83 -5.05
C GLY A 9 -6.63 -17.63 -3.61
N SER A 10 -5.33 -17.44 -3.43
CA SER A 10 -4.66 -17.35 -2.12
C SER A 10 -5.24 -16.27 -1.20
N PHE A 11 -5.83 -15.23 -1.79
CA PHE A 11 -6.37 -14.06 -1.07
C PHE A 11 -7.88 -14.12 -0.87
N GLY A 12 -8.58 -15.14 -1.39
CA GLY A 12 -10.03 -15.30 -1.20
C GLY A 12 -10.78 -15.77 -2.44
N VAL A 13 -12.08 -15.46 -2.48
CA VAL A 13 -13.02 -15.99 -3.47
C VAL A 13 -13.65 -14.84 -4.26
N VAL A 14 -13.74 -14.98 -5.57
CA VAL A 14 -14.42 -14.06 -6.48
C VAL A 14 -15.77 -14.65 -6.84
N PHE A 15 -16.83 -13.89 -6.60
CA PHE A 15 -18.20 -14.22 -6.92
C PHE A 15 -18.68 -13.37 -8.10
N GLN A 16 -19.45 -13.94 -8.99
CA GLN A 16 -20.30 -13.20 -9.91
C GLN A 16 -21.64 -12.95 -9.24
N ALA A 17 -22.08 -11.70 -9.27
CA ALA A 17 -23.37 -11.27 -8.76
C ALA A 17 -24.07 -10.37 -9.80
N LYS A 18 -25.36 -10.12 -9.59
CA LYS A 18 -26.16 -9.19 -10.41
C LYS A 18 -26.63 -8.05 -9.51
N CYS A 19 -26.32 -6.82 -9.88
CA CYS A 19 -26.82 -5.62 -9.20
C CYS A 19 -28.35 -5.58 -9.31
N LEU A 20 -29.05 -5.44 -8.18
CA LEU A 20 -30.52 -5.46 -8.18
C LEU A 20 -31.12 -4.19 -8.79
N GLU A 21 -30.44 -3.06 -8.64
CA GLU A 21 -30.89 -1.76 -9.13
C GLU A 21 -30.65 -1.62 -10.65
N THR A 22 -29.46 -1.98 -11.12
CA THR A 22 -29.06 -1.75 -12.53
C THR A 22 -29.15 -3.01 -13.40
N SER A 23 -29.40 -4.18 -12.82
CA SER A 23 -29.30 -5.48 -13.50
C SER A 23 -27.93 -5.82 -14.08
N GLU A 24 -26.89 -5.03 -13.79
CA GLU A 24 -25.54 -5.27 -14.30
C GLU A 24 -24.88 -6.46 -13.60
N THR A 25 -24.05 -7.18 -14.35
CA THR A 25 -23.22 -8.26 -13.80
C THR A 25 -21.97 -7.68 -13.18
N VAL A 26 -21.70 -8.01 -11.92
CA VAL A 26 -20.54 -7.53 -11.16
C VAL A 26 -19.72 -8.70 -10.61
N ALA A 27 -18.43 -8.45 -10.36
CA ALA A 27 -17.54 -9.38 -9.66
C ALA A 27 -17.28 -8.88 -8.23
N ILE A 28 -17.56 -9.72 -7.23
CA ILE A 28 -17.32 -9.44 -5.81
C ILE A 28 -16.15 -10.28 -5.34
N LYS A 29 -15.02 -9.64 -5.03
CA LYS A 29 -13.84 -10.32 -4.46
C LYS A 29 -13.92 -10.31 -2.93
N LYS A 30 -14.29 -11.44 -2.33
CA LYS A 30 -14.29 -11.65 -0.88
C LYS A 30 -12.88 -12.03 -0.42
N VAL A 31 -12.23 -11.12 0.30
CA VAL A 31 -10.88 -11.31 0.84
C VAL A 31 -10.98 -11.56 2.36
N LEU A 32 -10.27 -12.57 2.86
CA LEU A 32 -10.15 -12.80 4.30
C LEU A 32 -9.22 -11.73 4.89
N GLN A 33 -9.78 -10.78 5.63
CA GLN A 33 -9.00 -9.79 6.36
C GLN A 33 -8.74 -10.28 7.79
N ASP A 34 -7.48 -10.47 8.16
CA ASP A 34 -7.10 -10.75 9.55
C ASP A 34 -7.48 -9.55 10.43
N LYS A 35 -8.47 -9.74 11.31
CA LYS A 35 -9.03 -8.68 12.17
C LYS A 35 -7.99 -8.04 13.10
N ARG A 36 -6.89 -8.77 13.40
CA ARG A 36 -5.78 -8.30 14.25
C ARG A 36 -4.99 -7.17 13.61
N TYR A 37 -5.03 -7.05 12.28
CA TYR A 37 -4.33 -6.01 11.55
C TYR A 37 -5.26 -4.84 11.22
N LYS A 38 -4.72 -3.63 11.34
CA LYS A 38 -5.30 -2.38 10.85
C LYS A 38 -4.33 -1.77 9.87
N ASN A 39 -4.81 -1.00 8.90
CA ASN A 39 -3.89 -0.20 8.10
C ASN A 39 -3.28 0.93 8.94
N LEU A 40 -2.04 1.31 8.61
CA LEU A 40 -1.29 2.36 9.30
C LEU A 40 -2.01 3.71 9.20
N HIS A 41 -2.74 3.96 8.11
CA HIS A 41 -3.59 5.14 7.97
C HIS A 41 -4.60 5.30 9.13
N ARG A 42 -5.26 4.21 9.56
CA ARG A 42 -6.17 4.24 10.72
C ARG A 42 -5.43 4.55 12.02
N VAL A 43 -4.20 4.07 12.17
CA VAL A 43 -3.37 4.35 13.35
C VAL A 43 -3.00 5.83 13.39
N ILE A 44 -2.52 6.41 12.29
CA ILE A 44 -2.20 7.85 12.18
C ILE A 44 -3.43 8.69 12.50
N ARG A 45 -4.57 8.36 11.90
CA ARG A 45 -5.84 9.08 12.12
C ARG A 45 -6.33 8.99 13.58
N HIS A 46 -6.07 7.89 14.27
CA HIS A 46 -6.41 7.74 15.68
C HIS A 46 -5.64 8.75 16.55
N TYR A 47 -4.33 8.85 16.37
CA TYR A 47 -3.50 9.85 17.06
C TYR A 47 -3.95 11.29 16.76
N ASN A 48 -4.22 11.61 15.49
CA ASN A 48 -4.72 12.94 15.11
C ASN A 48 -6.05 13.29 15.78
N LYS A 49 -7.00 12.33 15.83
CA LYS A 49 -8.31 12.53 16.47
C LYS A 49 -8.18 12.78 17.97
N MET A 50 -7.16 12.21 18.61
CA MET A 50 -6.84 12.44 20.01
C MET A 50 -6.00 13.70 20.23
N ASN A 51 -5.69 14.46 19.17
CA ASN A 51 -4.76 15.58 19.18
C ASN A 51 -3.39 15.21 19.77
N GLN A 52 -2.93 13.99 19.50
CA GLN A 52 -1.66 13.45 19.96
C GLN A 52 -0.73 13.18 18.78
N ARG A 53 0.57 13.32 19.02
CA ARG A 53 1.60 12.88 18.08
C ARG A 53 1.84 11.38 18.26
N MET A 54 2.17 10.69 17.17
CA MET A 54 2.62 9.30 17.29
C MET A 54 3.92 9.26 18.11
N PRO A 55 4.02 8.41 19.14
CA PRO A 55 5.26 8.21 19.87
C PRO A 55 6.42 7.84 18.95
N LEU A 56 7.58 8.49 19.13
CA LEU A 56 8.75 8.29 18.25
C LEU A 56 9.24 6.84 18.20
N ILE A 57 9.00 6.06 19.25
CA ILE A 57 9.30 4.62 19.23
C ILE A 57 8.53 3.89 18.13
N TYR A 58 7.25 4.21 17.95
CA TYR A 58 6.43 3.61 16.88
C TYR A 58 6.80 4.14 15.51
N VAL A 59 7.17 5.42 15.40
CA VAL A 59 7.70 5.98 14.15
C VAL A 59 8.95 5.19 13.73
N LYS A 60 9.95 5.06 14.62
CA LYS A 60 11.18 4.29 14.37
C LYS A 60 10.87 2.83 14.01
N LEU A 61 10.01 2.18 14.80
CA LEU A 61 9.69 0.76 14.64
C LEU A 61 8.96 0.47 13.32
N TYR A 62 8.00 1.30 12.93
CA TYR A 62 7.29 1.12 11.66
C TYR A 62 8.17 1.46 10.47
N THR A 63 8.91 2.57 10.51
CA THR A 63 9.86 2.93 9.44
C THR A 63 10.90 1.85 9.23
N TYR A 64 11.48 1.32 10.31
CA TYR A 64 12.44 0.21 10.22
C TYR A 64 11.84 -1.03 9.53
N GLN A 65 10.62 -1.43 9.93
CA GLN A 65 9.97 -2.59 9.32
C GLN A 65 9.59 -2.37 7.85
N ILE A 66 9.18 -1.15 7.47
CA ILE A 66 8.94 -0.76 6.07
C ILE A 66 10.25 -0.90 5.28
N CYS A 67 11.34 -0.29 5.73
CA CYS A 67 12.64 -0.36 5.06
C CYS A 67 13.16 -1.80 4.95
N ARG A 68 13.01 -2.61 6.01
CA ARG A 68 13.40 -4.03 5.99
C ARG A 68 12.60 -4.83 4.96
N ALA A 69 11.28 -4.63 4.90
CA ALA A 69 10.43 -5.30 3.93
C ALA A 69 10.74 -4.85 2.48
N LEU A 70 10.97 -3.55 2.28
CA LEU A 70 11.41 -3.01 0.98
C LEU A 70 12.75 -3.58 0.54
N ALA A 71 13.74 -3.64 1.44
CA ALA A 71 15.04 -4.23 1.14
C ALA A 71 14.91 -5.70 0.69
N TYR A 72 14.01 -6.48 1.30
CA TYR A 72 13.74 -7.85 0.89
C TYR A 72 13.11 -7.91 -0.52
N ILE A 73 12.02 -7.19 -0.77
CA ILE A 73 11.35 -7.26 -2.09
C ILE A 73 12.23 -6.70 -3.21
N HIS A 74 13.02 -5.67 -2.94
CA HIS A 74 13.91 -5.06 -3.93
C HIS A 74 15.11 -5.95 -4.25
N ARG A 75 15.80 -6.48 -3.22
CA ARG A 75 17.08 -7.19 -3.41
C ARG A 75 16.93 -8.69 -3.60
N THR A 76 15.98 -9.31 -2.90
CA THR A 76 15.81 -10.77 -2.92
C THR A 76 14.81 -11.19 -4.00
N VAL A 77 13.75 -10.42 -4.20
CA VAL A 77 12.67 -10.76 -5.15
C VAL A 77 12.82 -10.00 -6.48
N GLY A 78 13.47 -8.83 -6.50
CA GLY A 78 13.60 -8.00 -7.71
C GLY A 78 12.32 -7.26 -8.09
N VAL A 79 11.42 -7.04 -7.13
CA VAL A 79 10.09 -6.46 -7.36
C VAL A 79 10.00 -5.06 -6.77
N CYS A 80 9.52 -4.10 -7.55
CA CYS A 80 9.09 -2.79 -7.07
C CYS A 80 7.60 -2.85 -6.70
N HIS A 81 7.22 -2.31 -5.53
CA HIS A 81 5.85 -2.31 -5.04
C HIS A 81 4.97 -1.30 -5.79
N ARG A 82 5.49 -0.10 -6.06
CA ARG A 82 4.87 0.99 -6.85
C ARG A 82 3.61 1.63 -6.26
N ASP A 83 3.24 1.27 -5.03
CA ASP A 83 2.11 1.88 -4.30
C ASP A 83 2.27 1.79 -2.78
N ILE A 84 3.46 2.17 -2.28
CA ILE A 84 3.70 2.28 -0.84
C ILE A 84 2.96 3.50 -0.28
N LYS A 85 2.07 3.25 0.67
CA LYS A 85 1.24 4.26 1.35
C LYS A 85 0.67 3.70 2.65
N PRO A 86 0.24 4.52 3.62
CA PRO A 86 -0.26 4.05 4.92
C PRO A 86 -1.46 3.08 4.83
N GLN A 87 -2.23 3.11 3.75
CA GLN A 87 -3.33 2.17 3.51
C GLN A 87 -2.85 0.75 3.19
N ASN A 88 -1.67 0.62 2.59
CA ASN A 88 -1.04 -0.65 2.15
C ASN A 88 -0.02 -1.17 3.18
N LEU A 89 0.03 -0.56 4.36
CA LEU A 89 0.89 -0.97 5.47
C LEU A 89 -0.01 -1.47 6.60
N LEU A 90 -0.02 -2.79 6.81
CA LEU A 90 -0.81 -3.43 7.85
C LEU A 90 -0.01 -3.48 9.15
N VAL A 91 -0.63 -3.08 10.24
CA VAL A 91 -0.05 -3.06 11.59
C VAL A 91 -0.92 -3.88 12.52
N ASN A 92 -0.33 -4.78 13.29
CA ASN A 92 -0.97 -5.36 14.46
C ASN A 92 -0.81 -4.39 15.64
N PRO A 93 -1.89 -3.78 16.18
CA PRO A 93 -1.78 -2.78 17.24
C PRO A 93 -1.25 -3.31 18.58
N HIS A 94 -1.31 -4.63 18.81
CA HIS A 94 -0.86 -5.25 20.06
C HIS A 94 0.62 -5.61 20.02
N THR A 95 1.11 -6.09 18.86
CA THR A 95 2.50 -6.55 18.71
C THR A 95 3.39 -5.55 17.96
N HIS A 96 2.79 -4.52 17.36
CA HIS A 96 3.43 -3.56 16.46
C HIS A 96 4.14 -4.19 15.25
N GLN A 97 3.80 -5.43 14.90
CA GLN A 97 4.27 -6.06 13.67
C GLN A 97 3.65 -5.35 12.46
N LEU A 98 4.51 -4.91 11.55
CA LEU A 98 4.13 -4.27 10.29
C LEU A 98 4.34 -5.23 9.11
N LYS A 99 3.39 -5.25 8.17
CA LYS A 99 3.44 -6.02 6.92
C LYS A 99 3.01 -5.15 5.75
N ILE A 100 3.75 -5.20 4.64
CA ILE A 100 3.34 -4.60 3.37
C ILE A 100 2.26 -5.49 2.73
N CYS A 101 1.20 -4.90 2.20
CA CYS A 101 0.16 -5.60 1.44
C CYS A 101 -0.15 -4.87 0.12
N ASP A 102 -1.01 -5.48 -0.69
CA ASP A 102 -1.49 -4.95 -1.97
C ASP A 102 -0.40 -4.80 -3.05
N PHE A 103 0.06 -5.96 -3.54
CA PHE A 103 0.99 -6.06 -4.66
C PHE A 103 0.29 -5.94 -6.04
N GLY A 104 -0.95 -5.44 -6.09
CA GLY A 104 -1.70 -5.32 -7.35
C GLY A 104 -1.04 -4.40 -8.38
N SER A 105 -0.22 -3.44 -7.91
CA SER A 105 0.59 -2.57 -8.76
C SER A 105 2.05 -3.02 -8.88
N ALA A 106 2.47 -4.07 -8.19
CA ALA A 106 3.88 -4.46 -8.14
C ALA A 106 4.38 -5.00 -9.49
N LYS A 107 5.66 -4.80 -9.80
CA LYS A 107 6.27 -5.30 -11.04
C LYS A 107 7.78 -5.54 -10.85
N VAL A 108 8.30 -6.56 -11.54
CA VAL A 108 9.75 -6.70 -11.77
C VAL A 108 10.18 -5.62 -12.76
N LEU A 109 11.13 -4.78 -12.37
CA LEU A 109 11.66 -3.73 -13.23
C LEU A 109 12.89 -4.26 -13.96
N VAL A 110 12.79 -4.36 -15.29
CA VAL A 110 13.88 -4.80 -16.15
C VAL A 110 14.52 -3.56 -16.77
N LYS A 111 15.86 -3.48 -16.72
CA LYS A 111 16.60 -2.35 -17.27
C LYS A 111 16.38 -2.26 -18.80
N GLY A 112 16.06 -1.07 -19.30
CA GLY A 112 15.77 -0.83 -20.71
C GLY A 112 14.32 -1.12 -21.13
N GLU A 113 13.50 -1.70 -20.24
CA GLU A 113 12.07 -1.84 -20.50
C GLU A 113 11.29 -0.64 -19.96
N PRO A 114 10.48 0.03 -20.80
CA PRO A 114 9.67 1.15 -20.34
C PRO A 114 8.54 0.69 -19.42
N ASN A 115 8.20 1.54 -18.45
CA ASN A 115 7.13 1.32 -17.49
C ASN A 115 6.16 2.49 -17.47
N ILE A 116 4.89 2.22 -17.16
CA ILE A 116 3.86 3.26 -16.99
C ILE A 116 4.27 4.17 -15.83
N SER A 117 4.31 5.49 -16.07
CA SER A 117 4.68 6.52 -15.10
C SER A 117 3.49 6.99 -14.24
N TYR A 118 2.26 6.92 -14.78
CA TYR A 118 1.02 7.19 -14.03
C TYR A 118 0.64 6.02 -13.11
N ILE A 119 1.52 5.74 -12.16
CA ILE A 119 1.37 4.78 -11.07
C ILE A 119 1.56 5.50 -9.73
N CYS A 120 1.45 4.76 -8.62
CA CYS A 120 1.53 5.27 -7.26
C CYS A 120 0.41 6.27 -6.90
N SER A 121 0.00 6.26 -5.64
CA SER A 121 -0.99 7.22 -5.12
C SER A 121 -0.38 8.63 -5.00
N ARG A 122 -1.16 9.66 -5.38
CA ARG A 122 -0.71 11.07 -5.57
C ARG A 122 0.30 11.58 -4.53
N TYR A 123 -0.01 11.49 -3.24
CA TYR A 123 0.81 12.04 -2.15
C TYR A 123 2.10 11.28 -1.86
N TYR A 124 2.28 10.08 -2.44
CA TYR A 124 3.45 9.23 -2.21
C TYR A 124 4.26 9.04 -3.49
N ARG A 125 3.88 9.74 -4.58
CA ARG A 125 4.48 9.62 -5.90
C ARG A 125 5.84 10.32 -5.95
N ALA A 126 6.84 9.60 -6.42
CA ALA A 126 8.19 10.10 -6.62
C ALA A 126 8.25 11.16 -7.74
N PRO A 127 9.14 12.16 -7.66
CA PRO A 127 9.19 13.27 -8.61
C PRO A 127 9.44 12.81 -10.05
N GLU A 128 10.27 11.80 -10.27
CA GLU A 128 10.53 11.24 -11.61
C GLU A 128 9.25 10.71 -12.27
N LEU A 129 8.31 10.16 -11.48
CA LEU A 129 7.01 9.69 -12.00
C LEU A 129 6.09 10.87 -12.35
N ILE A 130 6.19 11.98 -11.62
CA ILE A 130 5.45 13.22 -11.92
C ILE A 130 5.95 13.81 -13.23
N PHE A 131 7.26 13.75 -13.47
CA PHE A 131 7.88 14.14 -14.74
C PHE A 131 7.70 13.10 -15.86
N GLY A 132 6.92 12.05 -15.63
CA GLY A 132 6.57 11.08 -16.67
C GLY A 132 7.68 10.10 -17.02
N ALA A 133 8.72 9.95 -16.19
CA ALA A 133 9.80 8.99 -16.44
C ALA A 133 9.25 7.56 -16.57
N THR A 134 9.68 6.87 -17.63
CA THR A 134 9.31 5.47 -17.90
C THR A 134 10.40 4.49 -17.49
N GLU A 135 11.61 4.99 -17.26
CA GLU A 135 12.79 4.25 -16.80
C GLU A 135 13.12 4.61 -15.34
N TYR A 136 12.20 4.30 -14.44
CA TYR A 136 12.41 4.44 -12.99
C TYR A 136 12.89 3.12 -12.38
N THR A 137 13.39 3.20 -11.15
CA THR A 137 13.91 2.05 -10.40
C THR A 137 13.06 1.80 -9.15
N THR A 138 13.45 0.81 -8.34
CA THR A 138 12.84 0.56 -7.03
C THR A 138 12.98 1.75 -6.06
N ALA A 139 13.81 2.76 -6.39
CA ALA A 139 13.96 3.98 -5.61
C ALA A 139 12.65 4.76 -5.41
N ILE A 140 11.66 4.60 -6.30
CA ILE A 140 10.34 5.22 -6.11
C ILE A 140 9.65 4.75 -4.83
N ASP A 141 9.85 3.48 -4.42
CA ASP A 141 9.28 2.97 -3.16
C ASP A 141 10.00 3.58 -1.95
N ILE A 142 11.29 3.92 -2.09
CA ILE A 142 12.07 4.60 -1.04
C ILE A 142 11.58 6.03 -0.85
N TRP A 143 11.29 6.73 -1.95
CA TRP A 143 10.62 8.03 -1.89
C TRP A 143 9.28 7.93 -1.16
N SER A 144 8.41 7.00 -1.58
CA SER A 144 7.11 6.80 -0.94
C SER A 144 7.24 6.46 0.55
N ALA A 145 8.24 5.66 0.95
CA ALA A 145 8.53 5.38 2.36
C ALA A 145 8.98 6.63 3.14
N GLY A 146 9.73 7.53 2.50
CA GLY A 146 10.06 8.86 3.05
C GLY A 146 8.81 9.71 3.29
N CYS A 147 7.87 9.73 2.35
CA CYS A 147 6.58 10.39 2.52
C CYS A 147 5.77 9.80 3.70
N VAL A 148 5.77 8.47 3.86
CA VAL A 148 5.13 7.80 5.01
C VAL A 148 5.81 8.17 6.33
N LEU A 149 7.14 8.19 6.39
CA LEU A 149 7.89 8.64 7.58
C LEU A 149 7.52 10.08 7.95
N ALA A 150 7.49 10.98 6.98
CA ALA A 150 7.08 12.35 7.21
C ALA A 150 5.64 12.45 7.74
N GLU A 151 4.70 11.69 7.16
CA GLU A 151 3.31 11.63 7.65
C GLU A 151 3.19 11.06 9.07
N LEU A 152 4.03 10.08 9.46
CA LEU A 152 4.08 9.57 10.83
C LEU A 152 4.54 10.63 11.83
N LEU A 153 5.45 11.52 11.43
CA LEU A 153 5.95 12.62 12.26
C LEU A 153 4.95 13.78 12.33
N THR A 154 4.35 14.15 11.20
CA THR A 154 3.50 15.34 11.07
C THR A 154 2.02 15.07 11.29
N GLY A 155 1.59 13.81 11.23
CA GLY A 155 0.17 13.43 11.28
C GLY A 155 -0.61 13.73 10.01
N GLN A 156 0.02 14.29 8.97
CA GLN A 156 -0.69 14.67 7.73
C GLN A 156 0.16 14.34 6.50
N ALA A 157 -0.50 14.12 5.36
CA ALA A 157 0.18 13.87 4.11
C ALA A 157 1.23 14.96 3.87
N PHE A 158 2.49 14.55 3.71
CA PHE A 158 3.62 15.49 3.63
C PHE A 158 3.62 16.28 2.32
N VAL A 159 3.17 15.63 1.26
CA VAL A 159 3.29 16.11 -0.11
C VAL A 159 1.93 16.44 -0.67
N SER A 160 1.78 17.64 -1.22
CA SER A 160 0.60 18.08 -1.96
C SER A 160 1.04 18.73 -3.27
N TRP A 161 1.14 17.92 -4.32
CA TRP A 161 1.18 18.41 -5.70
C TRP A 161 -0.16 18.13 -6.39
#